data_AF-A0A932IHL6-F1
#
_entry.id   AF-A0A932IHL6-F1
#
_cell.length_a   1.000
_cell.length_b   1.000
_cell.length_c   1.000
_cell.angle_alpha   90.00
_cell.angle_beta   90.00
_cell.angle_gamma   90.00
#
_symmetry.space_group_name_H-M   'P 1'
#
loop_
_entity.id
_entity.type
_entity.pdbx_description
1 polymer ?
#
loop_
_entity_poly.entity_id
_entity_poly.type
_entity_poly.pdbx_seq_one_letter_code
_entity_poly.pdbx_strand_id
1 'polypeptide(L)'
;MSLLSSAELSRIERAHAAGIGSSVIVESFRKRRERFSEATLRKYVQLGLLPKSRRVGQRGRHRGSSGLYPVGIVRLINEIKRALERGATLEEIRLGSVGLLGEVQGLRRAFEQAMSRFAQAVELEAQRTRKGQLRRTLGQHRRAVESEMRAFERLVEKVGRLPQRT
;
A
#
# COMPACT_ATOMS: atom_id res chain seq x y z
N MET A 1 -21.11 5.59 8.63
CA MET A 1 -20.17 4.49 8.36
C MET A 1 -19.42 4.16 9.65
N SER A 2 -19.06 2.89 9.92
CA SER A 2 -18.20 2.59 11.08
C SER A 2 -16.74 2.81 10.72
N LEU A 3 -16.10 3.80 11.36
CA LEU A 3 -14.67 4.04 11.30
C LEU A 3 -13.95 3.28 12.42
N LEU A 4 -12.70 2.89 12.17
CA LEU A 4 -11.79 2.36 13.18
C LEU A 4 -11.05 3.51 13.86
N SER A 5 -10.86 3.38 15.18
CA SER A 5 -10.02 4.29 15.96
C SER A 5 -8.54 4.12 15.59
N SER A 6 -7.73 5.16 15.87
CA SER A 6 -6.28 5.11 15.68
C SER A 6 -5.61 3.95 16.43
N ALA A 7 -6.14 3.61 17.61
CA ALA A 7 -5.66 2.49 18.41
C ALA A 7 -5.98 1.12 17.76
N GLU A 8 -7.20 0.95 17.24
CA GLU A 8 -7.60 -0.26 16.50
C GLU A 8 -6.76 -0.42 15.23
N LEU A 9 -6.59 0.65 14.44
CA LEU A 9 -5.77 0.64 13.24
C LEU A 9 -4.33 0.21 13.56
N SER A 10 -3.71 0.83 14.56
CA SER A 10 -2.34 0.52 14.95
C SER A 10 -2.18 -0.91 15.48
N ARG A 11 -3.23 -1.46 16.12
CA ARG A 11 -3.24 -2.85 16.58
C ARG A 11 -3.27 -3.82 15.40
N ILE A 12 -4.14 -3.60 14.42
CA ILE A 12 -4.23 -4.41 13.20
C ILE A 12 -2.91 -4.34 12.43
N GLU A 13 -2.33 -3.16 12.31
CA GLU A 13 -1.07 -2.96 11.60
C GLU A 13 0.10 -3.74 12.20
N ARG A 14 0.23 -3.70 13.53
CA ARG A 14 1.25 -4.50 14.22
C ARG A 14 1.00 -6.00 14.09
N ALA A 15 -0.25 -6.44 14.20
CA ALA A 15 -0.61 -7.85 14.09
C ALA A 15 -0.37 -8.45 12.70
N HIS A 16 -0.44 -7.63 11.64
CA HIS A 16 -0.33 -8.06 10.24
C HIS A 16 0.83 -7.40 9.50
N ALA A 17 1.97 -7.20 10.17
CA ALA A 17 3.14 -6.51 9.61
C ALA A 17 3.63 -7.09 8.27
N ALA A 18 3.48 -8.40 8.05
CA ALA A 18 3.88 -9.08 6.81
C ALA A 18 2.84 -8.97 5.66
N GLY A 19 1.67 -8.38 5.94
CA GLY A 19 0.53 -8.29 5.03
C GLY A 19 -0.74 -8.87 5.63
N ILE A 20 -1.88 -8.43 5.10
CA ILE A 20 -3.22 -8.74 5.61
C ILE A 20 -4.09 -9.36 4.51
N GLY A 21 -4.85 -10.40 4.85
CA GLY A 21 -5.76 -11.10 3.92
C GLY A 21 -7.08 -10.34 3.71
N SER A 22 -7.76 -10.56 2.57
CA SER A 22 -9.03 -9.90 2.25
C SER A 22 -10.10 -10.13 3.31
N SER A 23 -10.22 -11.36 3.82
CA SER A 23 -11.18 -11.72 4.86
C SER A 23 -11.00 -10.90 6.14
N VAL A 24 -9.76 -10.79 6.62
CA VAL A 24 -9.41 -10.02 7.82
C VAL A 24 -9.70 -8.53 7.63
N ILE A 25 -9.37 -7.98 6.46
CA ILE A 25 -9.70 -6.58 6.12
C ILE A 25 -11.22 -6.39 6.19
N VAL A 26 -11.97 -7.26 5.51
CA VAL A 26 -13.43 -7.14 5.44
C VAL A 26 -14.05 -7.24 6.82
N GLU A 27 -13.61 -8.21 7.62
CA GLU A 27 -14.07 -8.41 8.99
C GLU A 27 -13.77 -7.21 9.88
N SER A 28 -12.59 -6.60 9.75
CA SER A 28 -12.20 -5.40 10.50
C SER A 28 -13.16 -4.23 10.30
N PHE A 29 -13.78 -4.13 9.12
CA PHE A 29 -14.75 -3.08 8.79
C PHE A 29 -16.22 -3.53 8.84
N ARG A 30 -16.48 -4.77 9.25
CA ARG A 30 -17.83 -5.35 9.33
C ARG A 30 -18.45 -5.04 10.71
N LYS A 31 -19.08 -3.87 10.87
CA LYS A 31 -19.91 -3.53 12.05
C LYS A 31 -21.34 -3.14 11.67
N ARG A 32 -22.26 -3.27 12.63
CA ARG A 32 -23.73 -3.18 12.50
C ARG A 32 -24.16 -2.03 11.56
N ARG A 33 -24.94 -2.39 10.54
CA ARG A 33 -25.62 -1.55 9.52
C ARG A 33 -24.82 -1.10 8.29
N GLU A 34 -23.55 -1.44 8.14
CA GLU A 34 -22.78 -1.10 6.92
C GLU A 34 -22.02 -2.31 6.36
N ARG A 35 -22.28 -2.67 5.10
CA ARG A 35 -21.65 -3.82 4.44
C ARG A 35 -20.39 -3.40 3.68
N PHE A 36 -19.27 -3.23 4.37
CA PHE A 36 -17.97 -3.36 3.69
C PHE A 36 -17.78 -4.84 3.33
N SER A 37 -17.46 -5.13 2.06
CA SER A 37 -17.44 -6.48 1.51
C SER A 37 -16.21 -6.69 0.62
N GLU A 38 -15.92 -7.94 0.25
CA GLU A 38 -14.87 -8.23 -0.73
C GLU A 38 -15.14 -7.58 -2.09
N ALA A 39 -16.42 -7.42 -2.47
CA ALA A 39 -16.79 -6.71 -3.69
C ALA A 39 -16.43 -5.22 -3.61
N THR A 40 -16.69 -4.58 -2.46
CA THR A 40 -16.31 -3.18 -2.21
C THR A 40 -14.79 -3.01 -2.23
N LEU A 41 -14.07 -3.90 -1.54
CA LEU A 41 -12.60 -3.92 -1.54
C LEU A 41 -12.06 -4.05 -2.96
N ARG A 42 -12.59 -4.99 -3.75
CA ARG A 42 -12.23 -5.19 -5.16
C ARG A 42 -12.49 -3.94 -5.99
N LYS A 43 -13.66 -3.31 -5.84
CA LYS A 43 -14.02 -2.08 -6.54
C LYS A 43 -13.01 -0.97 -6.26
N TYR A 44 -12.66 -0.75 -4.99
CA TYR A 44 -11.68 0.28 -4.62
C TYR A 44 -10.28 -0.02 -5.17
N VAL A 45 -9.87 -1.28 -5.19
CA VAL A 45 -8.60 -1.69 -5.84
C VAL A 45 -8.64 -1.47 -7.36
N GLN A 46 -9.75 -1.79 -8.02
CA GLN A 46 -9.92 -1.59 -9.47
C GLN A 46 -9.89 -0.12 -9.86
N LEU A 47 -10.41 0.76 -9.00
CA LEU A 47 -10.40 2.21 -9.19
C LEU A 47 -9.06 2.88 -8.81
N GLY A 48 -8.05 2.12 -8.38
CA GLY A 48 -6.75 2.65 -7.96
C GLY A 48 -6.74 3.30 -6.56
N LEU A 49 -7.87 3.27 -5.83
CA LEU A 49 -7.97 3.86 -4.50
C LEU A 49 -7.20 3.07 -3.43
N LEU A 50 -6.97 1.79 -3.68
CA LEU A 50 -6.27 0.89 -2.78
C LEU A 50 -5.22 0.07 -3.54
N PRO A 51 -4.11 -0.29 -2.88
CA PRO A 51 -3.08 -1.12 -3.50
C PRO A 51 -3.57 -2.53 -3.81
N LYS A 52 -3.00 -3.12 -4.87
CA LYS A 52 -3.24 -4.52 -5.25
C LYS A 52 -2.61 -5.48 -4.24
N SER A 53 -3.22 -6.66 -4.06
CA SER A 53 -2.63 -7.74 -3.26
C SER A 53 -1.42 -8.35 -3.96
N ARG A 54 -0.41 -8.76 -3.20
CA ARG A 54 0.69 -9.60 -3.67
C ARG A 54 0.36 -11.07 -3.41
N ARG A 55 0.56 -11.92 -4.42
CA ARG A 55 0.43 -13.37 -4.22
C ARG A 55 1.66 -13.88 -3.46
N VAL A 56 1.41 -14.64 -2.39
CA VAL A 56 2.43 -15.37 -1.64
C VAL A 56 2.13 -16.86 -1.75
N GLY A 57 3.15 -17.65 -2.09
CA GLY A 57 3.06 -19.11 -1.99
C GLY A 57 2.96 -19.49 -0.53
N GLN A 58 2.01 -20.35 -0.17
CA GLN A 58 1.99 -20.95 1.15
C GLN A 58 2.98 -22.12 1.17
N ARG A 59 3.74 -22.26 2.26
CA ARG A 59 4.75 -23.32 2.38
C ARG A 59 4.02 -24.69 2.44
N GLY A 60 4.27 -25.56 1.46
CA GLY A 60 3.69 -26.91 1.35
C GLY A 60 3.16 -27.22 -0.06
N ARG A 61 3.33 -28.47 -0.53
CA ARG A 61 3.12 -28.92 -1.92
C ARG A 61 1.69 -28.72 -2.47
N HIS A 62 0.70 -28.42 -1.62
CA HIS A 62 -0.72 -28.28 -2.00
C HIS A 62 -1.42 -27.06 -1.37
N ARG A 63 -0.68 -26.13 -0.79
CA ARG A 63 -1.28 -24.91 -0.21
C ARG A 63 -1.19 -23.79 -1.25
N GLY A 64 -2.30 -23.51 -1.91
CA GLY A 64 -2.39 -22.54 -3.00
C GLY A 64 -1.83 -21.16 -2.64
N SER A 65 -1.61 -20.32 -3.66
CA SER A 65 -1.15 -18.95 -3.43
C SER A 65 -2.28 -18.06 -2.93
N SER A 66 -2.05 -17.37 -1.81
CA SER A 66 -2.98 -16.41 -1.21
C SER A 66 -2.56 -14.97 -1.52
N GLY A 67 -3.53 -14.07 -1.64
CA GLY A 67 -3.27 -12.65 -1.84
C GLY A 67 -3.12 -11.94 -0.49
N LEU A 68 -1.98 -11.31 -0.25
CA LEU A 68 -1.77 -10.43 0.89
C LEU A 68 -1.74 -8.97 0.44
N TYR A 69 -2.57 -8.15 1.06
CA TYR A 69 -2.53 -6.71 0.89
C TYR A 69 -1.49 -6.09 1.83
N PRO A 70 -0.90 -4.95 1.45
CA PRO A 70 -0.13 -4.12 2.38
C PRO A 70 -1.01 -3.72 3.56
N VAL A 71 -0.49 -3.81 4.79
CA VAL A 71 -1.32 -3.61 5.98
C VAL A 71 -1.89 -2.19 6.10
N GLY A 72 -1.18 -1.17 5.59
CA GLY A 72 -1.66 0.21 5.53
C GLY A 72 -2.96 0.41 4.73
N ILE A 73 -3.42 -0.60 3.98
CA ILE A 73 -4.72 -0.60 3.32
C ILE A 73 -5.87 -0.33 4.30
N VAL A 74 -5.74 -0.74 5.57
CA VAL A 74 -6.78 -0.48 6.58
C VAL A 74 -6.93 1.01 6.89
N ARG A 75 -5.84 1.78 6.91
CA ARG A 75 -5.90 3.24 7.07
C ARG A 75 -6.54 3.90 5.85
N LEU A 76 -6.13 3.48 4.66
CA LEU A 76 -6.70 4.00 3.41
C LEU A 76 -8.22 3.75 3.33
N ILE A 77 -8.68 2.56 3.70
CA ILE A 77 -10.12 2.26 3.76
C ILE A 77 -10.83 3.18 4.76
N ASN A 78 -10.24 3.40 5.94
CA ASN A 78 -10.81 4.30 6.94
C ASN A 78 -10.94 5.73 6.41
N GLU A 79 -9.93 6.24 5.70
CA GLU A 79 -9.95 7.57 5.09
C GLU A 79 -10.94 7.69 3.93
N ILE A 80 -11.04 6.66 3.07
CA ILE A 80 -12.06 6.61 2.01
C ILE A 80 -13.45 6.68 2.63
N LYS A 81 -13.74 5.87 3.66
CA LYS A 81 -15.04 5.88 4.35
C LYS A 81 -15.33 7.25 4.96
N ARG A 82 -14.34 7.86 5.63
CA ARG A 82 -14.48 9.20 6.22
C ARG A 82 -14.73 10.28 5.16
N ALA A 83 -14.13 10.17 3.98
CA ALA A 83 -14.37 11.10 2.87
C ALA A 83 -15.76 10.91 2.26
N LEU A 84 -16.21 9.66 2.08
CA LEU A 84 -17.57 9.35 1.61
C LEU A 84 -18.64 9.89 2.58
N GLU A 85 -18.41 9.80 3.91
CA GLU A 85 -19.30 10.41 4.90
C GLU A 85 -19.41 11.93 4.80
N ARG A 86 -18.37 12.60 4.28
CA ARG A 86 -18.37 14.03 3.99
C ARG A 86 -18.97 14.38 2.63
N GLY A 87 -19.49 13.40 1.89
CA GLY A 87 -20.12 13.60 0.58
C GLY A 87 -19.17 13.58 -0.62
N ALA A 88 -17.89 13.26 -0.42
CA ALA A 88 -16.94 13.18 -1.54
C ALA A 88 -17.28 12.03 -2.48
N THR A 89 -17.09 12.23 -3.78
CA THR A 89 -17.18 11.18 -4.80
C THR A 89 -15.91 10.31 -4.81
N LEU A 90 -16.02 9.10 -5.37
CA LEU A 90 -14.85 8.22 -5.51
C LEU A 90 -13.75 8.83 -6.38
N GLU A 91 -14.12 9.66 -7.36
CA GLU A 91 -13.17 10.35 -8.24
C GLU A 91 -12.43 11.47 -7.50
N GLU A 92 -13.14 12.26 -6.68
CA GLU A 92 -12.52 13.27 -5.81
C GLU A 92 -11.57 12.63 -4.79
N ILE A 93 -11.93 11.47 -4.24
CA ILE A 93 -11.05 10.72 -3.34
C ILE A 93 -9.80 10.22 -4.07
N ARG A 94 -9.94 9.79 -5.34
CA ARG A 94 -8.84 9.29 -6.18
C ARG A 94 -7.82 10.38 -6.51
N LEU A 95 -8.30 11.56 -6.89
CA LEU A 95 -7.46 12.71 -7.23
C LEU A 95 -7.02 13.50 -5.99
N GLY A 96 -7.68 13.28 -4.85
CA GLY A 96 -7.33 13.86 -3.56
C GLY A 96 -6.10 13.21 -2.93
N SER A 97 -5.68 13.78 -1.80
CA SER A 97 -4.46 13.35 -1.09
C SER A 97 -4.47 11.87 -0.69
N VAL A 98 -5.65 11.30 -0.37
CA VAL A 98 -5.78 9.89 0.02
C VAL A 98 -5.44 8.95 -1.16
N GLY A 99 -6.02 9.20 -2.34
CA GLY A 99 -5.74 8.41 -3.53
C GLY A 99 -4.29 8.54 -3.98
N LEU A 100 -3.78 9.77 -4.04
CA LEU A 100 -2.38 10.02 -4.42
C LEU A 100 -1.38 9.39 -3.44
N LEU A 101 -1.65 9.39 -2.13
CA LEU A 101 -0.81 8.71 -1.16
C LEU A 101 -0.79 7.19 -1.40
N GLY A 102 -1.94 6.62 -1.73
CA GLY A 102 -2.06 5.21 -2.09
C GLY A 102 -1.17 4.82 -3.28
N GLU A 103 -1.16 5.66 -4.32
CA GLU A 103 -0.33 5.48 -5.52
C GLU A 103 1.17 5.58 -5.19
N VAL A 104 1.59 6.61 -4.45
CA VAL A 104 3.00 6.78 -4.03
C VAL A 104 3.48 5.59 -3.20
N GLN A 105 2.66 5.11 -2.27
CA GLN A 105 2.97 3.90 -1.51
C GLN A 105 3.03 2.64 -2.40
N GLY A 106 2.18 2.57 -3.43
CA GLY A 106 2.21 1.52 -4.44
C GLY A 106 3.56 1.49 -5.18
N LEU A 107 3.98 2.65 -5.67
CA LEU A 107 5.26 2.84 -6.35
C LEU A 107 6.45 2.46 -5.47
N ARG A 108 6.45 2.92 -4.20
CA ARG A 108 7.49 2.56 -3.22
C ARG A 108 7.64 1.06 -3.04
N ARG A 109 6.54 0.33 -2.88
CA ARG A 109 6.57 -1.14 -2.73
C ARG A 109 7.10 -1.85 -3.98
N ALA A 110 6.67 -1.39 -5.16
CA ALA A 110 7.16 -1.95 -6.42
C ALA A 110 8.67 -1.73 -6.57
N PHE A 111 9.15 -0.55 -6.21
CA PHE A 111 10.57 -0.21 -6.19
C PHE A 111 11.36 -1.08 -5.21
N GLU A 112 10.92 -1.21 -3.96
CA GLU A 112 11.56 -2.06 -2.95
C GLU A 112 11.67 -3.53 -3.43
N GLN A 113 10.62 -4.04 -4.09
CA GLN A 113 10.64 -5.38 -4.66
C GLN A 113 11.65 -5.50 -5.82
N ALA A 114 11.73 -4.51 -6.71
CA ALA A 114 12.71 -4.50 -7.79
C ALA A 114 14.14 -4.47 -7.24
N MET A 115 14.42 -3.61 -6.26
CA MET A 115 15.75 -3.52 -5.62
C MET A 115 16.15 -4.81 -4.92
N SER A 116 15.21 -5.49 -4.26
CA SER A 116 15.46 -6.81 -3.67
C SER A 116 15.85 -7.86 -4.72
N ARG A 117 15.19 -7.86 -5.88
CA ARG A 117 15.55 -8.76 -6.99
C ARG A 117 16.90 -8.42 -7.60
N PHE A 118 17.22 -7.14 -7.79
CA PHE A 118 18.54 -6.72 -8.25
C PHE A 118 19.64 -7.16 -7.29
N ALA A 119 19.42 -7.01 -5.97
CA ALA A 119 20.38 -7.47 -4.97
C ALA A 119 20.60 -8.99 -5.07
N GLN A 120 19.54 -9.78 -5.22
CA GLN A 120 19.64 -11.24 -5.42
C GLN A 120 20.40 -11.59 -6.70
N ALA A 121 20.12 -10.92 -7.81
CA ALA A 121 20.81 -11.14 -9.08
C ALA A 121 22.31 -10.83 -8.98
N VAL A 122 22.68 -9.73 -8.31
CA VAL A 122 24.09 -9.40 -8.05
C VAL A 122 24.77 -10.48 -7.21
N GLU A 123 24.06 -11.10 -6.26
CA GLU A 123 24.63 -12.20 -5.49
C GLU A 123 24.82 -13.48 -6.29
N LEU A 124 23.92 -13.79 -7.22
CA LEU A 124 23.95 -15.01 -8.01
C LEU A 124 24.94 -14.93 -9.19
N GLU A 125 24.97 -13.80 -9.91
CA GLU A 125 25.60 -13.73 -11.23
C GLU A 125 26.95 -13.01 -11.26
N ALA A 126 27.23 -12.12 -10.30
CA ALA A 126 28.44 -11.30 -10.41
C ALA A 126 29.68 -12.03 -9.91
N GLN A 127 30.76 -12.00 -10.70
CA GLN A 127 32.10 -12.36 -10.24
C GLN A 127 32.47 -11.54 -8.98
N ARG A 128 33.20 -12.15 -8.02
CA ARG A 128 33.55 -11.53 -6.73
C ARG A 128 34.07 -10.08 -6.87
N THR A 129 34.85 -9.78 -7.91
CA THR A 129 35.44 -8.45 -8.16
C THR A 129 34.42 -7.38 -8.58
N ARG A 130 33.38 -7.74 -9.34
CA ARG A 130 32.33 -6.79 -9.81
C ARG A 130 31.18 -6.61 -8.82
N LYS A 131 30.99 -7.55 -7.87
CA LYS A 131 29.95 -7.49 -6.83
C LYS A 131 29.99 -6.18 -6.03
N GLY A 132 31.18 -5.75 -5.61
CA GLY A 132 31.35 -4.55 -4.78
C GLY A 132 30.89 -3.27 -5.47
N GLN A 133 31.23 -3.10 -6.75
CA GLN A 133 30.81 -1.94 -7.54
C GLN A 133 29.29 -1.94 -7.78
N LEU A 134 28.72 -3.08 -8.18
CA LEU A 134 27.27 -3.20 -8.41
C LEU A 134 26.45 -2.94 -7.15
N ARG A 135 26.88 -3.47 -5.99
CA ARG A 135 26.24 -3.18 -4.69
C ARG A 135 26.26 -1.69 -4.36
N ARG A 136 27.38 -1.00 -4.62
CA ARG A 136 27.50 0.45 -4.39
C ARG A 136 26.55 1.25 -5.30
N THR A 137 26.51 0.93 -6.59
CA THR A 137 25.62 1.58 -7.57
C THR A 137 24.14 1.35 -7.20
N LEU A 138 23.75 0.12 -6.86
CA LEU A 138 22.39 -0.17 -6.37
C LEU A 138 22.05 0.62 -5.11
N GLY A 139 22.99 0.74 -4.17
CA GLY A 139 22.82 1.55 -2.97
C GLY A 139 22.63 3.04 -3.25
N GLN A 140 23.33 3.59 -4.25
CA GLN A 140 23.17 4.98 -4.68
C GLN A 140 21.78 5.23 -5.29
N HIS A 141 21.35 4.39 -6.25
CA HIS A 141 20.02 4.51 -6.84
C HIS A 141 18.90 4.32 -5.81
N ARG A 142 19.08 3.40 -4.84
CA ARG A 142 18.13 3.23 -3.73
C ARG A 142 17.90 4.53 -2.98
N ARG A 143 18.97 5.22 -2.58
CA ARG A 143 18.88 6.49 -1.85
C ARG A 143 18.25 7.60 -2.68
N ALA A 144 18.59 7.69 -3.96
CA ALA A 144 18.02 8.69 -4.87
C ALA A 144 16.50 8.53 -4.98
N VAL A 145 16.03 7.31 -5.28
CA VAL A 145 14.59 7.04 -5.38
C VAL A 145 13.88 7.21 -4.04
N GLU A 146 14.47 6.80 -2.91
CA GLU A 146 13.90 7.07 -1.59
C GLU A 146 13.74 8.56 -1.30
N SER A 147 14.65 9.40 -1.79
CA SER A 147 14.54 10.86 -1.69
C SER A 147 13.37 11.39 -2.51
N GLU A 148 13.22 10.91 -3.75
CA GLU A 148 12.10 11.27 -4.63
C GLU A 148 10.75 10.81 -4.08
N MET A 149 10.66 9.60 -3.52
CA MET A 149 9.43 9.12 -2.87
C MET A 149 9.00 10.05 -1.73
N ARG A 150 9.96 10.49 -0.89
CA ARG A 150 9.67 11.48 0.16
C ARG A 150 9.25 12.83 -0.41
N ALA A 151 9.77 13.23 -1.58
CA ALA A 151 9.33 14.44 -2.26
C ALA A 151 7.88 14.32 -2.76
N PHE A 152 7.50 13.18 -3.33
CA PHE A 152 6.12 12.91 -3.70
C PHE A 152 5.19 12.87 -2.49
N GLU A 153 5.56 12.22 -1.38
CA GLU A 153 4.78 12.22 -0.14
C GLU A 153 4.50 13.66 0.35
N ARG A 154 5.51 14.54 0.33
CA ARG A 154 5.33 15.98 0.66
C ARG A 154 4.43 16.71 -0.34
N LEU A 155 4.50 16.37 -1.63
CA LEU A 155 3.63 16.97 -2.64
C LEU A 155 2.17 16.58 -2.41
N VAL A 156 1.92 15.32 -2.05
CA VAL A 156 0.59 14.83 -1.69
C VAL A 156 0.02 15.56 -0.46
N GLU A 157 0.84 15.81 0.56
CA GLU A 157 0.43 16.61 1.71
C GLU A 157 0.04 18.04 1.32
N LYS A 158 0.77 18.66 0.39
CA LYS A 158 0.43 20.00 -0.13
C LYS A 158 -0.91 20.00 -0.87
N VAL A 159 -1.15 18.99 -1.71
CA VAL A 159 -2.44 18.82 -2.41
C VAL A 159 -3.59 18.71 -1.41
N GLY A 160 -3.39 17.97 -0.31
CA GLY A 160 -4.39 17.84 0.76
C GLY A 160 -4.70 19.13 1.53
N ARG A 161 -3.85 20.16 1.43
CA ARG A 161 -4.04 21.47 2.06
C ARG A 161 -4.62 22.52 1.11
N LEU A 162 -4.81 22.19 -0.17
CA LEU A 162 -5.44 23.12 -1.11
C LEU A 162 -6.89 23.35 -0.69
N PRO A 163 -7.39 24.61 -0.74
CA PRO A 163 -8.78 24.88 -0.47
C PRO A 163 -9.65 24.08 -1.44
N GLN A 164 -10.61 23.34 -0.89
CA GLN A 164 -11.59 22.63 -1.70
C GLN A 164 -12.43 23.69 -2.43
N ARG A 165 -12.64 23.53 -3.74
CA ARG A 165 -13.55 24.42 -4.49
C ARG A 165 -14.93 24.28 -3.87
N THR A 166 -15.43 25.38 -3.29
CA THR A 166 -16.78 25.54 -2.73
C THR A 166 -17.85 25.37 -3.80
#